data_AF-A0A8I2JZH3-F1
#
_entry.id   AF-A0A8I2JZH3-F1
#
_cell.length_a   1.000
_cell.length_b   1.000
_cell.length_c   1.000
_cell.angle_alpha   90.00
_cell.angle_beta   90.00
_cell.angle_gamma   90.00
#
_symmetry.space_group_name_H-M   'P 1'
#
loop_
_entity.id
_entity.type
_entity.pdbx_description
1 polymer ?
#
loop_
_entity_poly.entity_id
_entity_poly.type
_entity_poly.pdbx_seq_one_letter_code
_entity_poly.pdbx_strand_id
1 'polypeptide(L)'
;MKKLFSVLVVGLLLIAFACGGGGKYADLKNVFEDYIDATEKFFDGFEKADNADKVAAAINDYSDAVKKIIPKMKEMQKKYPDLGKEKDVPEELKATMERFQKVMAKMPTLFGKVAQYGTDPKVQEAQKKLMEVMAELR
;
A
#
# COMPACT_ATOMS: atom_id res chain seq x y z
N MET A 1 8.38 46.66 -39.29
CA MET A 1 7.78 46.97 -37.98
C MET A 1 6.31 46.58 -37.98
N LYS A 2 5.84 45.88 -36.93
CA LYS A 2 4.46 45.40 -36.69
C LYS A 2 4.10 44.29 -37.70
N LYS A 3 4.27 43.00 -37.41
CA LYS A 3 3.27 42.12 -36.76
C LYS A 3 3.91 40.80 -36.28
N LEU A 4 5.06 40.86 -35.61
CA LEU A 4 5.90 39.69 -35.28
C LEU A 4 5.74 39.12 -33.85
N PHE A 5 4.72 39.50 -33.08
CA PHE A 5 4.71 39.20 -31.63
C PHE A 5 3.49 38.46 -31.07
N SER A 6 2.62 37.84 -31.88
CA SER A 6 1.34 37.31 -31.36
C SER A 6 1.09 35.82 -31.53
N VAL A 7 2.04 35.02 -32.05
CA VAL A 7 1.80 33.59 -32.30
C VAL A 7 2.62 32.67 -31.36
N LEU A 8 3.51 33.23 -30.54
CA LEU A 8 4.46 32.44 -29.74
C LEU A 8 4.00 32.09 -28.31
N VAL A 9 2.80 32.53 -27.88
CA VAL A 9 2.31 32.34 -26.50
C VAL A 9 1.30 31.18 -26.37
N VAL A 10 0.72 30.70 -27.47
CA VAL A 10 -0.31 29.64 -27.44
C VAL A 10 0.29 28.22 -27.61
N GLY A 11 1.52 28.11 -28.11
CA GLY A 11 2.20 26.81 -28.31
C GLY A 11 2.97 26.26 -27.10
N LEU A 12 3.21 27.07 -26.06
CA LEU A 12 4.04 26.67 -24.91
C LEU A 12 3.26 26.15 -23.69
N LEU A 13 1.92 26.22 -23.72
CA LEU A 13 1.05 25.80 -22.61
C LEU A 13 0.55 24.34 -22.73
N LEU A 14 0.85 23.64 -23.83
CA LEU A 14 0.38 22.27 -24.08
C LEU A 14 1.43 21.17 -23.85
N ILE A 15 2.67 21.51 -23.47
CA ILE A 15 3.76 20.54 -23.27
C ILE A 15 3.92 20.13 -21.79
N ALA A 16 3.19 20.75 -20.85
CA ALA A 16 3.31 20.45 -19.42
C ALA A 16 2.63 19.14 -18.97
N PHE A 17 1.88 18.44 -19.84
CA PHE A 17 1.25 17.14 -19.51
C PHE A 17 1.95 15.92 -20.11
N ALA A 18 3.10 16.11 -20.78
CA ALA A 18 3.79 15.05 -21.51
C ALA A 18 5.09 14.53 -20.84
N CYS A 19 5.23 14.69 -19.52
CA CYS A 19 6.31 14.05 -18.75
C CYS A 19 5.73 13.05 -17.74
N GLY A 20 5.66 11.78 -18.15
CA GLY A 20 5.43 10.62 -17.28
C GLY A 20 4.07 9.96 -17.54
N GLY A 21 4.08 8.80 -18.23
CA GLY A 21 2.89 7.97 -18.48
C GLY A 21 2.28 7.30 -17.25
N GLY A 22 2.27 7.97 -16.09
CA GLY A 22 1.56 7.55 -14.90
C GLY A 22 0.35 8.46 -14.70
N GLY A 23 -0.85 7.87 -14.59
CA GLY A 23 -2.09 8.59 -14.31
C GLY A 23 -2.03 9.41 -13.01
N LYS A 24 -3.11 10.16 -12.73
CA LYS A 24 -3.22 11.09 -11.59
C LYS A 24 -2.82 10.44 -10.25
N TYR A 25 -3.01 9.13 -10.11
CA TYR A 25 -2.77 8.38 -8.88
C TYR A 25 -1.63 7.35 -9.00
N ALA A 26 -0.69 7.50 -9.94
CA ALA A 26 0.34 6.49 -10.20
C ALA A 26 1.28 6.18 -9.02
N ASP A 27 1.68 7.20 -8.26
CA ASP A 27 2.50 7.03 -7.06
C ASP A 27 1.72 6.40 -5.90
N LEU A 28 0.47 6.82 -5.68
CA LEU A 28 -0.44 6.20 -4.72
C LEU A 28 -0.64 4.72 -5.07
N LYS A 29 -0.86 4.40 -6.34
CA LYS A 29 -0.97 3.04 -6.83
C LYS A 29 0.26 2.23 -6.46
N ASN A 30 1.46 2.73 -6.74
CA ASN A 30 2.70 2.02 -6.41
C ASN A 30 2.86 1.77 -4.90
N VAL A 31 2.57 2.77 -4.07
CA VAL A 31 2.60 2.62 -2.60
C VAL A 31 1.57 1.59 -2.12
N PHE A 32 0.40 1.55 -2.76
CA PHE A 32 -0.64 0.60 -2.40
C PHE A 32 -0.32 -0.82 -2.90
N GLU A 33 0.29 -0.99 -4.06
CA GLU A 33 0.81 -2.28 -4.52
C GLU A 33 1.95 -2.80 -3.62
N ASP A 34 2.87 -1.94 -3.17
CA ASP A 34 3.89 -2.29 -2.15
C ASP A 34 3.22 -2.86 -0.88
N TYR A 35 2.10 -2.25 -0.46
CA TYR A 35 1.34 -2.70 0.70
C TYR A 35 0.62 -4.03 0.44
N ILE A 36 -0.04 -4.19 -0.72
CA ILE A 36 -0.71 -5.43 -1.10
C ILE A 36 0.31 -6.58 -1.17
N ASP A 37 1.51 -6.35 -1.70
CA ASP A 37 2.60 -7.33 -1.75
C ASP A 37 3.05 -7.76 -0.35
N ALA A 38 3.16 -6.81 0.58
CA ALA A 38 3.49 -7.11 1.97
C ALA A 38 2.39 -7.96 2.62
N THR A 39 1.13 -7.61 2.42
CA THR A 39 -0.03 -8.35 2.95
C THR A 39 -0.15 -9.75 2.33
N GLU A 40 0.11 -9.90 1.04
CA GLU A 40 0.09 -11.19 0.37
C GLU A 40 1.18 -12.12 0.91
N LYS A 41 2.42 -11.63 1.04
CA LYS A 41 3.52 -12.38 1.64
C LYS A 41 3.23 -12.78 3.08
N PHE A 42 2.57 -11.91 3.84
CA PHE A 42 2.13 -12.19 5.20
C PHE A 42 1.15 -13.37 5.24
N PHE A 43 0.10 -13.36 4.42
CA PHE A 43 -0.86 -14.46 4.37
C PHE A 43 -0.24 -15.76 3.88
N ASP A 44 0.61 -15.71 2.86
CA ASP A 44 1.33 -16.89 2.35
C ASP A 44 2.29 -17.46 3.42
N GLY A 45 2.93 -16.59 4.21
CA GLY A 45 3.78 -16.98 5.33
C GLY A 45 2.99 -17.71 6.42
N PHE A 46 1.80 -17.23 6.74
CA PHE A 46 0.89 -17.90 7.68
C PHE A 46 0.41 -19.25 7.17
N GLU A 47 0.00 -19.33 5.90
CA GLU A 47 -0.45 -20.59 5.29
C GLU A 47 0.63 -21.68 5.37
N LYS A 48 1.88 -21.32 5.07
CA LYS A 48 3.03 -22.23 5.06
C LYS A 48 3.66 -22.48 6.43
N ALA A 49 3.29 -21.73 7.47
CA ALA A 49 3.88 -21.85 8.79
C ALA A 49 3.41 -23.15 9.48
N ASP A 50 4.34 -24.03 9.82
CA ASP A 50 4.11 -25.28 10.55
C ASP A 50 4.57 -25.23 12.01
N ASN A 51 5.03 -24.07 12.48
CA ASN A 51 5.49 -23.83 13.83
C ASN A 51 5.43 -22.34 14.21
N ALA A 52 5.58 -22.06 15.51
CA ALA A 52 5.52 -20.70 16.05
C ALA A 52 6.62 -19.77 15.52
N ASP A 53 7.83 -20.27 15.27
CA ASP A 53 8.94 -19.46 14.73
C ASP A 53 8.60 -18.91 13.35
N LYS A 54 8.01 -19.73 12.48
CA LYS A 54 7.58 -19.30 11.14
C LYS A 54 6.43 -18.31 11.19
N VAL A 55 5.50 -18.47 12.14
CA VAL A 55 4.42 -17.48 12.36
C VAL A 55 5.01 -16.14 12.81
N ALA A 56 5.91 -16.16 13.81
CA ALA A 56 6.57 -14.95 14.30
C ALA A 56 7.40 -14.27 13.20
N ALA A 57 8.12 -15.04 12.38
CA ALA A 57 8.87 -14.54 11.24
C ALA A 57 7.95 -13.83 10.22
N ALA A 58 6.83 -14.43 9.84
CA ALA A 58 5.87 -13.81 8.92
C ALA A 58 5.33 -12.47 9.46
N ILE A 59 5.03 -12.40 10.76
CA ILE A 59 4.59 -11.15 11.41
C ILE A 59 5.71 -10.09 11.41
N ASN A 60 6.94 -10.49 11.70
CA ASN A 60 8.08 -9.59 11.73
C ASN A 60 8.40 -9.02 10.34
N ASP A 61 8.41 -9.87 9.31
CA ASP A 61 8.64 -9.46 7.91
C ASP A 61 7.57 -8.47 7.45
N TYR A 62 6.30 -8.74 7.78
CA TYR A 62 5.21 -7.83 7.49
C TYR A 62 5.36 -6.49 8.24
N SER A 63 5.74 -6.53 9.52
CA SER A 63 5.98 -5.32 10.32
C SER A 63 7.09 -4.47 9.70
N ASP A 64 8.18 -5.08 9.25
CA ASP A 64 9.32 -4.37 8.64
C ASP A 64 8.97 -3.80 7.27
N ALA A 65 8.16 -4.52 6.48
CA ALA A 65 7.63 -4.02 5.22
C ALA A 65 6.71 -2.81 5.44
N VAL A 66 5.72 -2.93 6.33
CA VAL A 66 4.78 -1.85 6.65
C VAL A 66 5.52 -0.63 7.20
N LYS A 67 6.51 -0.81 8.09
CA LYS A 67 7.31 0.31 8.62
C LYS A 67 7.99 1.14 7.53
N LYS A 68 8.47 0.50 6.46
CA LYS A 68 9.07 1.19 5.30
C LYS A 68 8.02 1.90 4.44
N ILE A 69 6.78 1.42 4.45
CA ILE A 69 5.67 1.93 3.63
C ILE A 69 4.95 3.11 4.31
N ILE A 70 4.85 3.12 5.66
CA ILE A 70 4.19 4.18 6.44
C ILE A 70 4.56 5.62 6.02
N PRO A 71 5.85 6.01 5.89
CA PRO A 71 6.17 7.38 5.49
C PRO A 71 5.60 7.73 4.11
N LYS A 72 5.60 6.77 3.17
CA LYS A 72 4.99 6.95 1.85
C LYS A 72 3.47 7.08 1.94
N MET A 73 2.81 6.26 2.77
CA MET A 73 1.36 6.37 3.00
C MET A 73 0.97 7.75 3.55
N LYS A 74 1.73 8.26 4.52
CA LYS A 74 1.50 9.62 5.08
C LYS A 74 1.69 10.70 4.02
N GLU A 75 2.67 10.55 3.13
CA GLU A 75 2.84 11.45 1.99
C GLU A 75 1.64 11.41 1.04
N MET A 76 1.16 10.22 0.69
CA MET A 76 0.01 10.05 -0.18
C MET A 76 -1.27 10.64 0.43
N GLN A 77 -1.49 10.51 1.74
CA GLN A 77 -2.62 11.13 2.42
C GLN A 77 -2.60 12.66 2.33
N LYS A 78 -1.41 13.27 2.42
CA LYS A 78 -1.24 14.72 2.25
C LYS A 78 -1.44 15.15 0.79
N LYS A 79 -0.95 14.35 -0.15
CA LYS A 79 -1.02 14.63 -1.59
C LYS A 79 -2.42 14.46 -2.16
N TYR A 80 -3.18 13.50 -1.64
CA TYR A 80 -4.52 13.15 -2.11
C TYR A 80 -5.55 13.24 -0.96
N PRO A 81 -5.79 14.43 -0.38
CA PRO A 81 -6.67 14.58 0.79
C PRO A 81 -8.15 14.33 0.47
N ASP A 82 -8.52 14.27 -0.81
CA ASP A 82 -9.88 13.98 -1.27
C ASP A 82 -10.10 12.50 -1.60
N LEU A 83 -9.03 11.70 -1.58
CA LEU A 83 -9.12 10.26 -1.74
C LEU A 83 -9.95 9.66 -0.59
N GLY A 84 -10.99 8.89 -0.94
CA GLY A 84 -11.95 8.33 0.02
C GLY A 84 -13.12 9.25 0.38
N LYS A 85 -13.15 10.50 -0.11
CA LYS A 85 -14.36 11.35 -0.09
C LYS A 85 -15.21 11.16 -1.34
N GLU A 86 -14.59 10.70 -2.42
CA GLU A 86 -15.27 10.32 -3.66
C GLU A 86 -16.14 9.07 -3.42
N LYS A 87 -17.34 9.04 -4.01
CA LYS A 87 -18.25 7.88 -3.87
C LYS A 87 -17.71 6.62 -4.53
N ASP A 88 -16.90 6.80 -5.58
CA ASP A 88 -16.39 5.72 -6.40
C ASP A 88 -14.86 5.67 -6.33
N VAL A 89 -14.31 4.46 -6.42
CA VAL A 89 -12.87 4.27 -6.57
C VAL A 89 -12.47 4.80 -7.96
N PRO A 90 -11.45 5.68 -8.05
CA PRO A 90 -10.92 6.14 -9.32
C PRO A 90 -10.59 4.98 -10.26
N GLU A 91 -10.92 5.12 -11.54
CA GLU A 91 -10.75 4.03 -12.52
C GLU A 91 -9.32 3.46 -12.56
N GLU A 92 -8.33 4.33 -12.42
CA GLU A 92 -6.90 3.98 -12.35
C GLU A 92 -6.54 3.04 -11.18
N LEU A 93 -7.33 3.05 -10.11
CA LEU A 93 -7.12 2.27 -8.88
C LEU A 93 -8.00 1.01 -8.81
N LYS A 94 -8.98 0.83 -9.70
CA LYS A 94 -9.93 -0.30 -9.64
C LYS A 94 -9.22 -1.65 -9.63
N ALA A 95 -8.28 -1.87 -10.55
CA ALA A 95 -7.53 -3.13 -10.64
C ALA A 95 -6.72 -3.42 -9.36
N THR A 96 -6.10 -2.38 -8.79
CA THR A 96 -5.34 -2.49 -7.53
C THR A 96 -6.28 -2.80 -6.36
N MET A 97 -7.47 -2.20 -6.30
CA MET A 97 -8.49 -2.52 -5.30
C MET A 97 -9.03 -3.96 -5.44
N GLU A 98 -9.26 -4.44 -6.66
CA GLU A 98 -9.64 -5.84 -6.90
C GLU A 98 -8.55 -6.81 -6.45
N ARG A 99 -7.28 -6.48 -6.71
CA ARG A 99 -6.15 -7.28 -6.22
C ARG A 99 -6.12 -7.30 -4.69
N PHE A 100 -6.28 -6.15 -4.05
CA PHE A 100 -6.34 -6.08 -2.59
C PHE A 100 -7.47 -6.94 -2.03
N GLN A 101 -8.66 -6.92 -2.62
CA GLN A 101 -9.78 -7.79 -2.21
C GLN A 101 -9.44 -9.28 -2.32
N LYS A 102 -8.78 -9.70 -3.41
CA LYS A 102 -8.33 -11.10 -3.58
C LYS A 102 -7.31 -11.51 -2.52
N VAL A 103 -6.37 -10.63 -2.19
CA VAL A 103 -5.40 -10.87 -1.11
C VAL A 103 -6.13 -10.96 0.23
N MET A 104 -7.04 -10.04 0.53
CA MET A 104 -7.82 -10.03 1.77
C MET A 104 -8.77 -11.24 1.90
N ALA A 105 -9.17 -11.87 0.81
CA ALA A 105 -9.92 -13.12 0.85
C ALA A 105 -9.12 -14.27 1.51
N LYS A 106 -7.79 -14.17 1.58
CA LYS A 106 -6.93 -15.11 2.33
C LYS A 106 -6.93 -14.85 3.84
N MET A 107 -7.48 -13.74 4.33
CA MET A 107 -7.49 -13.40 5.76
C MET A 107 -7.93 -14.55 6.70
N PRO A 108 -8.92 -15.40 6.35
CA PRO A 108 -9.29 -16.54 7.19
C PRO A 108 -8.16 -17.53 7.49
N THR A 109 -7.09 -17.59 6.66
CA THR A 109 -5.93 -18.46 6.92
C THR A 109 -5.20 -18.08 8.22
N LEU A 110 -5.31 -16.82 8.65
CA LEU A 110 -4.73 -16.35 9.90
C LEU A 110 -5.37 -17.03 11.11
N PHE A 111 -6.69 -17.21 11.12
CA PHE A 111 -7.41 -17.62 12.33
C PHE A 111 -6.96 -18.98 12.86
N GLY A 112 -6.73 -19.95 11.97
CA GLY A 112 -6.23 -21.27 12.35
C GLY A 112 -4.85 -21.20 13.00
N LYS A 113 -3.92 -20.44 12.41
CA LYS A 113 -2.55 -20.32 12.93
C LYS A 113 -2.48 -19.50 14.20
N VAL A 114 -3.27 -18.45 14.32
CA VAL A 114 -3.38 -17.67 15.56
C VAL A 114 -3.97 -18.54 16.68
N ALA A 115 -4.96 -19.38 16.39
CA ALA A 115 -5.48 -20.33 17.39
C ALA A 115 -4.43 -21.36 17.84
N GLN A 116 -3.55 -21.80 16.93
CA GLN A 116 -2.52 -22.79 17.21
C GLN A 116 -1.29 -22.22 17.93
N TYR A 117 -0.83 -21.02 17.54
CA TYR A 117 0.47 -20.47 17.95
C TYR A 117 0.39 -19.09 18.60
N GLY A 118 -0.81 -18.48 18.71
CA GLY A 118 -0.96 -17.10 19.16
C GLY A 118 -0.56 -16.83 20.62
N THR A 119 -0.48 -17.87 21.45
CA THR A 119 0.00 -17.76 22.84
C THR A 119 1.50 -18.01 22.97
N ASP A 120 2.19 -18.34 21.88
CA ASP A 120 3.65 -18.49 21.90
C ASP A 120 4.31 -17.11 22.17
N PRO A 121 5.26 -17.01 23.11
CA PRO A 121 5.90 -15.75 23.45
C PRO A 121 6.52 -15.01 22.26
N LYS A 122 7.10 -15.74 21.29
CA LYS A 122 7.71 -15.13 20.10
C LYS A 122 6.65 -14.54 19.17
N VAL A 123 5.52 -15.21 19.05
CA VAL A 123 4.38 -14.73 18.27
C VAL A 123 3.78 -13.48 18.93
N GLN A 124 3.63 -13.48 20.26
CA GLN A 124 3.15 -12.31 21.00
C GLN A 124 4.09 -11.10 20.88
N GLU A 125 5.41 -11.33 20.96
CA GLU A 125 6.40 -10.27 20.75
C GLU A 125 6.32 -9.69 19.34
N ALA A 126 6.24 -10.55 18.32
CA ALA A 126 6.07 -10.10 16.94
C ALA A 126 4.75 -9.33 16.73
N GLN A 127 3.64 -9.78 17.33
CA GLN A 127 2.37 -9.06 17.31
C GLN A 127 2.47 -7.68 17.98
N LYS A 128 3.20 -7.60 19.10
CA LYS A 128 3.46 -6.31 19.78
C LYS A 128 4.22 -5.36 18.87
N LYS A 129 5.29 -5.82 18.22
CA LYS A 129 6.03 -5.04 17.23
C LYS A 129 5.13 -4.55 16.10
N LEU A 130 4.27 -5.42 15.56
CA LEU A 130 3.31 -5.04 14.53
C LEU A 130 2.35 -3.94 15.01
N MET A 131 1.83 -4.05 16.25
CA MET A 131 0.96 -3.03 16.83
C MET A 131 1.67 -1.68 16.99
N GLU A 132 2.93 -1.68 17.41
CA GLU A 132 3.75 -0.46 17.52
C GLU A 132 3.95 0.20 16.15
N VAL A 133 4.31 -0.58 15.13
CA VAL A 133 4.44 -0.08 13.75
C VAL A 133 3.11 0.48 13.24
N MET A 134 2.00 -0.23 13.42
CA MET A 134 0.68 0.24 12.97
C MET A 134 0.22 1.49 13.73
N ALA A 135 0.64 1.68 14.99
CA ALA A 135 0.37 2.91 15.73
C ALA A 135 1.10 4.12 15.13
N GLU A 136 2.24 3.93 14.47
CA GLU A 136 2.92 5.01 13.73
C GLU A 136 2.10 5.51 12.54
N LEU A 137 1.09 4.77 12.06
CA LEU A 137 0.21 5.22 10.97
C LEU A 137 -0.79 6.31 11.42
N ARG A 138 -1.05 6.42 12.74
CA ARG A 138 -1.94 7.43 13.30
C ARG A 138 -1.38 8.86 13.21
#